data_AF-A0A6G3XBQ0-F1
#
_entry.id   AF-A0A6G3XBQ0-F1
#
_cell.length_a   1.000
_cell.length_b   1.000
_cell.length_c   1.000
_cell.angle_alpha   90.00
_cell.angle_beta   90.00
_cell.angle_gamma   90.00
#
_symmetry.space_group_name_H-M   'P 1'
#
loop_
_entity.id
_entity.type
_entity.pdbx_description
1 polymer ?
#
loop_
_entity_poly.entity_id
_entity_poly.type
_entity_poly.pdbx_seq_one_letter_code
_entity_poly.pdbx_strand_id
1 'polypeptide(L)'
;LSVGDKVAVDPSLHCHECRYCRSGRGNLCDNWAAIGVTVPGGAAEYAVAPVANCVRLPEHIDVRDAALIEPLSCAVRGYDVLNGNLGARVLIYGSGTMGLMMLELAKRT
;
A
#
# COMPACT_ATOMS: atom_id res chain seq x y z
N LEU A 1 -4.04 12.70 -14.15
CA LEU A 1 -2.58 12.79 -13.93
C LEU A 1 -1.97 13.46 -15.13
N SER A 2 -1.01 14.33 -14.88
CA SER A 2 -0.25 15.06 -15.90
C SER A 2 1.24 14.84 -15.67
N VAL A 3 2.04 15.08 -16.72
CA VAL A 3 3.51 15.03 -16.59
C VAL A 3 3.95 16.01 -15.51
N GLY A 4 4.79 15.53 -14.58
CA GLY A 4 5.28 16.30 -13.43
C GLY A 4 4.50 16.04 -12.13
N ASP A 5 3.34 15.40 -12.17
CA ASP A 5 2.63 14.99 -10.95
C ASP A 5 3.49 13.99 -10.15
N LYS A 6 3.70 14.29 -8.87
CA LYS A 6 4.28 13.33 -7.92
C LYS A 6 3.23 12.30 -7.56
N VAL A 7 3.57 11.02 -7.64
CA VAL A 7 2.64 9.91 -7.37
C VAL A 7 3.29 8.85 -6.47
N ALA A 8 2.48 8.21 -5.63
CA ALA A 8 2.79 6.89 -5.10
C ALA A 8 2.12 5.82 -5.98
N VAL A 9 2.73 4.66 -6.08
CA VAL A 9 2.26 3.57 -6.93
C VAL A 9 1.78 2.42 -6.05
N ASP A 10 0.52 2.03 -6.21
CA ASP A 10 0.05 0.72 -5.73
C ASP A 10 0.69 -0.34 -6.62
N PRO A 11 1.54 -1.24 -6.09
CA PRO A 11 2.21 -2.23 -6.91
C PRO A 11 1.26 -3.33 -7.39
N SER A 12 0.06 -3.46 -6.82
CA SER A 12 -0.86 -4.58 -7.05
C SER A 12 -1.58 -4.48 -8.40
N LEU A 13 -1.40 -5.49 -9.23
CA LEU A 13 -2.05 -5.61 -10.53
C LEU A 13 -3.16 -6.66 -10.41
N HIS A 14 -4.40 -6.18 -10.39
CA HIS A 14 -5.60 -7.01 -10.30
C HIS A 14 -6.14 -7.31 -11.70
N CYS A 15 -6.75 -8.48 -11.91
CA CYS A 15 -7.41 -8.78 -13.19
C CYS A 15 -8.74 -8.05 -13.39
N HIS A 16 -9.33 -7.50 -12.32
CA HIS A 16 -10.61 -6.80 -12.32
C HIS A 16 -11.84 -7.63 -12.73
N GLU A 17 -11.67 -8.90 -13.11
CA GLU A 17 -12.74 -9.76 -13.61
C GLU A 17 -13.04 -10.99 -12.73
N CYS A 18 -12.11 -11.45 -11.89
CA CYS A 18 -12.36 -12.64 -11.05
C CYS A 18 -13.40 -12.37 -9.94
N ARG A 19 -13.85 -13.43 -9.26
CA ARG A 19 -14.86 -13.31 -8.19
C ARG A 19 -14.45 -12.35 -7.07
N TYR A 20 -13.17 -12.35 -6.70
CA TYR A 20 -12.65 -11.51 -5.63
C TYR A 20 -12.52 -10.05 -6.06
N CYS A 21 -12.04 -9.80 -7.28
CA CYS A 21 -12.00 -8.45 -7.84
C CYS A 21 -13.40 -7.84 -7.93
N ARG A 22 -14.39 -8.60 -8.42
CA ARG A 22 -15.79 -8.13 -8.51
C ARG A 22 -16.42 -7.86 -7.14
N SER A 23 -15.94 -8.52 -6.08
CA SER A 23 -16.40 -8.27 -4.71
C SER A 23 -15.53 -7.24 -3.96
N GLY A 24 -14.65 -6.49 -4.63
CA GLY A 24 -13.78 -5.50 -4.00
C GLY A 24 -12.63 -6.07 -3.16
N ARG A 25 -12.36 -7.38 -3.26
CA ARG A 25 -11.30 -8.09 -2.52
C ARG A 25 -10.09 -8.35 -3.42
N GLY A 26 -9.58 -7.30 -4.08
CA GLY A 26 -8.51 -7.39 -5.08
C GLY A 26 -7.23 -8.06 -4.55
N ASN A 27 -6.94 -7.95 -3.26
CA ASN A 27 -5.83 -8.62 -2.58
C ASN A 27 -5.91 -10.17 -2.60
N LEU A 28 -7.03 -10.75 -3.03
CA LEU A 28 -7.24 -12.19 -3.22
C LEU A 28 -7.46 -12.55 -4.69
N CYS A 29 -7.08 -11.68 -5.61
CA CYS A 29 -7.28 -11.89 -7.05
C CYS A 29 -6.67 -13.22 -7.52
N ASP A 30 -7.44 -14.01 -8.28
CA ASP A 30 -7.00 -15.31 -8.80
C ASP A 30 -5.87 -15.19 -9.83
N ASN A 31 -5.82 -14.05 -10.54
CA ASN A 31 -4.82 -13.71 -11.55
C ASN A 31 -3.99 -12.48 -11.11
N TRP A 32 -3.54 -12.49 -9.84
CA TRP A 32 -2.79 -11.38 -9.27
C TRP A 32 -1.37 -11.29 -9.83
N ALA A 33 -0.90 -10.07 -10.06
CA ALA A 33 0.48 -9.74 -10.41
C ALA A 33 0.93 -8.52 -9.60
N ALA A 34 2.23 -8.22 -9.59
CA ALA A 34 2.74 -7.00 -8.99
C ALA A 34 3.99 -6.43 -9.64
N ILE A 35 4.04 -5.09 -9.65
CA ILE A 35 5.20 -4.30 -10.03
C ILE A 35 6.33 -4.57 -9.04
N GLY A 36 7.47 -5.04 -9.52
CA GLY A 36 8.62 -5.44 -8.70
C GLY A 36 8.59 -6.89 -8.19
N VAL A 37 7.57 -7.68 -8.57
CA VAL A 37 7.49 -9.11 -8.24
C VAL A 37 7.37 -9.95 -9.51
N THR A 38 6.25 -9.81 -10.23
CA THR A 38 5.98 -10.58 -11.46
C THR A 38 6.31 -9.79 -12.73
N VAL A 39 6.49 -8.48 -12.62
CA VAL A 39 6.98 -7.59 -13.67
C VAL A 39 8.06 -6.67 -13.10
N PRO A 40 8.92 -6.04 -13.92
CA PRO A 40 9.98 -5.14 -13.45
C PRO A 40 9.47 -4.04 -12.52
N GLY A 41 10.27 -3.70 -11.50
CA GLY A 41 9.88 -2.79 -10.42
C GLY A 41 10.62 -1.46 -10.38
N GLY A 42 10.46 -0.73 -9.27
CA GLY A 42 11.03 0.60 -9.04
C GLY A 42 12.50 0.64 -8.61
N ALA A 43 13.19 -0.49 -8.52
CA ALA A 43 14.65 -0.52 -8.32
C ALA A 43 15.40 -0.18 -9.62
N ALA A 44 15.03 0.94 -10.24
CA ALA A 44 15.49 1.42 -11.53
C ALA A 44 15.24 2.94 -11.60
N GLU A 45 15.86 3.63 -12.58
CA GLU A 45 15.60 5.06 -12.82
C GLU A 45 14.17 5.32 -13.31
N TYR A 46 13.55 4.34 -13.98
CA TYR A 46 12.19 4.40 -14.49
C TYR A 46 11.47 3.06 -14.31
N ALA A 47 10.18 3.12 -14.04
CA ALA A 47 9.27 1.98 -14.01
C ALA A 47 7.95 2.33 -14.69
N VAL A 48 7.29 1.34 -15.28
CA VAL A 48 5.98 1.49 -15.91
C VAL A 48 4.90 1.04 -14.93
N ALA A 49 3.90 1.88 -14.70
CA ALA A 49 2.74 1.57 -13.89
C ALA A 49 1.45 1.98 -14.62
N PRO A 50 0.35 1.20 -14.50
CA PRO A 50 -0.95 1.63 -15.00
C PRO A 50 -1.40 2.93 -14.34
N VAL A 51 -2.09 3.80 -15.08
CA VAL A 51 -2.61 5.08 -14.53
C VAL A 51 -3.51 4.87 -13.31
N ALA A 52 -4.25 3.75 -13.26
CA ALA A 52 -5.13 3.38 -12.16
C ALA A 52 -4.38 3.06 -10.86
N ASN A 53 -3.10 2.69 -10.96
CA ASN A 53 -2.23 2.37 -9.83
C ASN A 53 -1.49 3.60 -9.30
N CYS A 54 -1.55 4.74 -10.01
CA CYS A 54 -0.85 5.95 -9.65
C CYS A 54 -1.76 6.86 -8.80
N VAL A 55 -1.41 7.02 -7.52
CA VAL A 55 -2.12 7.90 -6.58
C VAL A 55 -1.35 9.21 -6.46
N ARG A 56 -1.97 10.33 -6.85
CA ARG A 56 -1.34 11.65 -6.77
C ARG A 56 -1.03 12.03 -5.33
N LEU A 57 0.21 12.43 -5.08
CA LEU A 57 0.65 12.89 -3.77
C LEU A 57 0.19 14.33 -3.51
N PRO A 58 -0.22 14.65 -2.27
CA PRO A 58 -0.36 16.03 -1.84
C PRO A 58 0.98 16.78 -1.95
N GLU A 59 0.95 18.09 -2.23
CA GLU A 59 2.17 18.89 -2.47
C GLU A 59 3.16 18.90 -1.30
N HIS A 60 2.66 18.76 -0.07
CA HIS A 60 3.46 18.80 1.16
C HIS A 60 4.16 17.48 1.48
N ILE A 61 3.94 16.41 0.71
CA ILE A 61 4.55 15.10 0.93
C ILE A 61 5.83 14.99 0.10
N ASP A 62 6.96 14.71 0.75
CA ASP A 62 8.22 14.43 0.07
C ASP A 62 8.17 13.04 -0.60
N VAL A 63 8.77 12.94 -1.79
CA VAL A 63 8.81 11.68 -2.55
C VAL A 63 9.60 10.58 -1.85
N ARG A 64 10.58 10.93 -1.01
CA ARG A 64 11.35 9.97 -0.20
C ARG A 64 10.48 9.32 0.85
N ASP A 65 9.63 10.11 1.51
CA ASP A 65 8.70 9.62 2.52
C ASP A 65 7.55 8.84 1.86
N ALA A 66 7.15 9.25 0.65
CA ALA A 66 6.09 8.57 -0.10
C ALA A 66 6.40 7.10 -0.43
N ALA A 67 7.68 6.70 -0.45
CA ALA A 67 8.07 5.30 -0.61
C ALA A 67 7.51 4.39 0.51
N LEU A 68 7.17 4.96 1.67
CA LEU A 68 6.58 4.24 2.79
C LEU A 68 5.05 4.10 2.70
N ILE A 69 4.38 4.70 1.71
CA ILE A 69 2.92 4.66 1.60
C ILE A 69 2.41 3.23 1.35
N GLU A 70 3.09 2.47 0.49
CA GLU A 70 2.72 1.08 0.20
C GLU A 70 2.81 0.20 1.47
N PRO A 71 3.93 0.12 2.19
CA PRO A 71 4.00 -0.71 3.40
C PRO A 71 3.09 -0.18 4.52
N LEU A 72 2.89 1.14 4.60
CA LEU A 72 1.92 1.73 5.53
C LEU A 72 0.48 1.30 5.20
N SER A 73 0.11 1.21 3.92
CA SER A 73 -1.22 0.75 3.51
C SER A 73 -1.51 -0.69 3.96
N CYS A 74 -0.48 -1.56 3.93
CA CYS A 74 -0.56 -2.91 4.47
C CYS A 74 -0.81 -2.89 5.99
N ALA A 75 -0.15 -1.99 6.72
CA ALA A 75 -0.35 -1.84 8.17
C ALA A 75 -1.76 -1.30 8.51
N VAL A 76 -2.25 -0.30 7.77
CA VAL A 76 -3.63 0.22 7.91
C VAL A 76 -4.65 -0.89 7.68
N ARG A 77 -4.47 -1.68 6.61
CA ARG A 77 -5.35 -2.82 6.34
C ARG A 77 -5.37 -3.83 7.49
N GLY A 78 -4.24 -4.05 8.16
CA GLY A 78 -4.14 -4.88 9.35
C GLY A 78 -5.04 -4.37 10.47
N TYR A 79 -5.02 -3.06 10.75
CA TYR A 79 -5.89 -2.43 11.74
C TYR A 79 -7.38 -2.48 11.36
N ASP A 80 -7.71 -2.36 10.07
CA ASP A 80 -9.10 -2.53 9.59
C ASP A 80 -9.64 -3.94 9.86
N VAL A 81 -8.78 -4.97 9.80
CA VAL A 81 -9.17 -6.36 10.14
C VAL A 81 -9.29 -6.54 11.65
N LEU A 82 -8.39 -5.95 12.43
CA LEU A 82 -8.39 -6.05 13.89
C LEU A 82 -9.56 -5.30 14.53
N ASN A 83 -10.16 -4.34 13.80
CA ASN A 83 -11.25 -3.49 14.27
C ASN A 83 -10.86 -2.80 15.59
N GLY A 84 -9.77 -2.04 15.53
CA GLY A 84 -9.18 -1.35 16.70
C GLY A 84 -10.20 -0.50 17.45
N ASN A 85 -10.17 -0.59 18.78
CA ASN A 85 -11.00 0.21 19.67
C ASN A 85 -10.10 1.13 20.50
N LEU A 86 -10.55 2.35 20.71
CA LEU A 86 -9.88 3.30 21.60
C LEU A 86 -9.64 2.67 22.98
N GLY A 87 -8.40 2.78 23.46
CA GLY A 87 -7.98 2.21 24.74
C GLY A 87 -7.63 0.71 24.69
N ALA A 88 -7.56 0.11 23.50
CA ALA A 88 -7.07 -1.25 23.32
C ALA A 88 -5.61 -1.37 23.81
N ARG A 89 -5.31 -2.52 24.42
CA ARG A 89 -3.93 -2.92 24.73
C ARG A 89 -3.42 -3.79 23.59
N VAL A 90 -2.35 -3.35 22.94
CA VAL A 90 -1.74 -4.05 21.81
C VAL A 90 -0.34 -4.57 22.18
N LEU A 91 0.00 -5.75 21.67
CA LEU A 91 1.37 -6.28 21.69
C LEU A 91 1.89 -6.29 20.26
N ILE A 92 3.02 -5.60 20.04
CA ILE A 92 3.72 -5.62 18.76
C ILE A 92 4.96 -6.49 18.94
N TYR A 93 4.96 -7.62 18.23
CA TYR A 93 6.07 -8.56 18.28
C TYR A 93 6.99 -8.36 17.07
N GLY A 94 8.06 -7.58 17.27
CA GLY A 94 9.07 -7.26 16.27
C GLY A 94 9.20 -5.75 16.03
N SER A 95 10.44 -5.28 15.85
CA SER A 95 10.77 -3.85 15.74
C SER A 95 11.34 -3.46 14.36
N GLY A 96 11.03 -4.24 13.32
CA GLY A 96 11.33 -3.86 11.93
C GLY A 96 10.36 -2.80 11.41
N THR A 97 10.52 -2.39 10.15
CA THR A 97 9.71 -1.34 9.50
C THR A 97 8.20 -1.54 9.71
N MET A 98 7.68 -2.74 9.46
CA MET A 98 6.26 -3.06 9.68
C MET A 98 5.84 -2.94 11.14
N GLY A 99 6.68 -3.40 12.09
CA GLY A 99 6.39 -3.28 13.52
C GLY A 99 6.33 -1.84 13.99
N LEU A 100 7.24 -1.00 13.50
CA LEU A 100 7.24 0.44 13.81
C LEU A 100 6.06 1.18 13.16
N MET A 101 5.65 0.81 11.94
CA MET A 101 4.43 1.35 11.33
C MET A 101 3.18 0.94 12.10
N MET A 102 3.08 -0.33 12.50
CA MET A 102 1.99 -0.80 13.36
C MET A 102 1.98 -0.05 14.70
N LEU A 103 3.15 0.24 15.29
CA LEU A 103 3.26 1.03 16.54
C LEU A 103 2.73 2.45 16.37
N GLU A 104 3.10 3.12 15.28
CA GLU A 104 2.58 4.46 15.01
C GLU A 104 1.08 4.44 14.76
N LEU A 105 0.53 3.44 14.08
CA LEU A 105 -0.92 3.29 13.91
C LEU A 105 -1.63 2.96 15.23
N ALA A 106 -1.04 2.14 16.10
CA ALA A 106 -1.57 1.82 17.42
C ALA A 106 -1.85 3.05 18.27
N LYS A 107 -1.03 4.10 18.14
CA LYS A 107 -1.19 5.36 18.88
C LYS A 107 -2.37 6.21 18.39
N ARG A 108 -2.96 5.86 17.25
CA ARG A 108 -3.99 6.62 16.52
C ARG A 108 -5.32 5.87 16.40
N THR A 109 -5.40 4.65 16.93
CA THR A 109 -6.57 3.75 16.89
C THR A 109 -6.97 3.34 18.30
#